data_AF-X1L4T0-F1
#
_entry.id   AF-X1L4T0-F1
#
_cell.length_a   1.000
_cell.length_b   1.000
_cell.length_c   1.000
_cell.angle_alpha   90.00
_cell.angle_beta   90.00
_cell.angle_gamma   90.00
#
_symmetry.space_group_name_H-M   'P 1'
#
loop_
_entity.id
_entity.type
_entity.pdbx_description
1 polymer ?
#
loop_
_entity_poly.entity_id
_entity_poly.type
_entity_poly.pdbx_seq_one_letter_code
_entity_poly.pdbx_strand_id
1 'polypeptide(L)'
;QQPISEAQLIGRGARYFPFATEEHPDRFKRKFDADLNNELRVLEELHFHSVYDNRYISELTRALIEEGLKDEKEVVRQLKLKESFKASDFYKDGIIYINERIVNDYKDIMSIADMGVKKRNYLHKIATGRGITGALLGEDEKVDVIPDAKQKDVPVNKIERHIVQNALARNPFYTFSSLSRYFPNVKSKLEFIESVDYLAGLEITFQGDPKQLEDLPNVEKLEAISGLLAQIEAEVKQNITEFIGTE
;
A
#
# COMPACT_ATOMS: atom_id res chain seq x y z
N GLN A 1 16.45 -25.71 -11.76
CA GLN A 1 15.94 -25.44 -13.13
C GLN A 1 15.51 -23.98 -13.32
N GLN A 2 15.00 -23.28 -12.29
CA GLN A 2 14.60 -21.87 -12.39
C GLN A 2 15.68 -20.85 -12.85
N PRO A 3 16.97 -20.95 -12.43
CA PRO A 3 17.96 -19.91 -12.78
C PRO A 3 18.33 -19.90 -14.28
N ILE A 4 18.33 -21.06 -14.92
CA ILE A 4 18.66 -21.20 -16.36
C ILE A 4 17.51 -20.63 -17.21
N SER A 5 16.27 -20.96 -16.85
CA SER A 5 15.10 -20.39 -17.53
C SER A 5 15.04 -18.87 -17.38
N GLU A 6 15.42 -18.33 -16.23
CA GLU A 6 15.44 -16.88 -15.96
C GLU A 6 16.59 -16.18 -16.69
N ALA A 7 17.80 -16.74 -16.71
CA ALA A 7 18.90 -16.22 -17.52
C ALA A 7 18.54 -16.16 -19.01
N GLN A 8 17.86 -17.19 -19.52
CA GLN A 8 17.32 -17.19 -20.89
C GLN A 8 16.21 -16.16 -21.10
N LEU A 9 15.36 -15.91 -20.09
CA LEU A 9 14.31 -14.90 -20.13
C LEU A 9 14.89 -13.48 -20.10
N ILE A 10 15.94 -13.25 -19.32
CA ILE A 10 16.73 -12.01 -19.25
C ILE A 10 17.44 -11.76 -20.58
N GLY A 11 18.07 -12.77 -21.18
CA GLY A 11 18.65 -12.69 -22.51
C GLY A 11 17.62 -12.42 -23.62
N ARG A 12 16.36 -12.83 -23.42
CA ARG A 12 15.22 -12.47 -24.30
C ARG A 12 14.63 -11.11 -23.98
N GLY A 13 14.84 -10.57 -22.77
CA GLY A 13 14.30 -9.28 -22.31
C GLY A 13 14.85 -8.08 -23.07
N ALA A 14 16.09 -8.16 -23.57
CA ALA A 14 16.66 -7.18 -24.49
C ALA A 14 15.91 -7.09 -25.85
N ARG A 15 14.89 -7.93 -26.09
CA ARG A 15 14.04 -7.90 -27.28
C ARG A 15 12.69 -7.20 -27.07
N TYR A 16 12.39 -6.70 -25.86
CA TYR A 16 11.09 -6.06 -25.61
C TYR A 16 10.92 -4.76 -26.42
N PHE A 17 12.02 -4.11 -26.81
CA PHE A 17 11.99 -2.94 -27.69
C PHE A 17 13.11 -3.01 -28.75
N PRO A 18 12.89 -3.74 -29.86
CA PRO A 18 13.90 -3.90 -30.90
C PRO A 18 14.02 -2.61 -31.73
N PHE A 19 15.22 -2.03 -31.80
CA PHE A 19 15.46 -0.78 -32.51
C PHE A 19 16.72 -0.86 -33.39
N ALA A 20 16.74 -0.05 -34.45
CA ALA A 20 17.87 0.08 -35.36
C ALA A 20 18.33 1.54 -35.42
N THR A 21 19.63 1.72 -35.63
CA THR A 21 20.25 3.04 -35.89
C THR A 21 20.95 2.99 -37.25
N GLU A 22 21.40 4.14 -37.75
CA GLU A 22 22.17 4.19 -39.01
C GLU A 22 23.45 3.33 -38.94
N GLU A 23 24.10 3.30 -37.77
CA GLU A 23 25.31 2.52 -37.51
C GLU A 23 25.02 1.04 -37.24
N HIS A 24 23.82 0.71 -36.76
CA HIS A 24 23.43 -0.65 -36.37
C HIS A 24 22.05 -1.02 -36.93
N PRO A 25 21.99 -1.58 -38.15
CA PRO A 25 20.73 -1.93 -38.82
C PRO A 25 20.03 -3.16 -38.20
N ASP A 26 20.74 -3.97 -37.41
CA ASP A 26 20.21 -5.19 -36.81
C ASP A 26 19.35 -4.87 -35.58
N ARG A 27 18.03 -5.06 -35.72
CA ARG A 27 17.04 -4.72 -34.69
C ARG A 27 17.08 -5.61 -33.45
N PHE A 28 17.58 -6.83 -33.56
CA PHE A 28 17.44 -7.85 -32.50
C PHE A 28 18.75 -8.15 -31.78
N LYS A 29 19.76 -7.29 -31.92
CA LYS A 29 21.05 -7.36 -31.23
C LYS A 29 21.28 -6.14 -30.38
N ARG A 30 21.95 -6.34 -29.24
CA ARG A 30 22.49 -5.28 -28.40
C ARG A 30 23.62 -4.56 -29.13
N LYS A 31 23.74 -3.25 -28.93
CA LYS A 31 24.62 -2.36 -29.69
C LYS A 31 25.58 -1.59 -28.80
N PHE A 32 25.13 -1.16 -27.63
CA PHE A 32 25.81 -0.16 -26.81
C PHE A 32 26.41 -0.71 -25.51
N ASP A 33 26.71 -2.01 -25.45
CA ASP A 33 27.25 -2.65 -24.24
C ASP A 33 28.58 -2.04 -23.78
N ALA A 34 29.44 -1.64 -24.74
CA ALA A 34 30.73 -1.01 -24.47
C ALA A 34 30.71 0.52 -24.49
N ASP A 35 29.64 1.14 -24.99
CA ASP A 35 29.52 2.60 -25.14
C ASP A 35 28.68 3.19 -24.00
N LEU A 36 29.33 3.37 -22.84
CA LEU A 36 28.68 3.84 -21.60
C LEU A 36 28.07 5.25 -21.71
N ASN A 37 28.46 6.05 -22.70
CA ASN A 37 28.01 7.42 -22.87
C ASN A 37 26.85 7.56 -23.87
N ASN A 38 26.43 6.47 -24.52
CA ASN A 38 25.35 6.52 -25.50
C ASN A 38 23.99 6.63 -24.82
N GLU A 39 23.18 7.63 -25.19
CA GLU A 39 21.83 7.81 -24.63
C GLU A 39 20.92 6.61 -24.93
N LEU A 40 21.07 5.96 -26.08
CA LEU A 40 20.25 4.82 -26.49
C LEU A 40 20.57 3.53 -25.71
N ARG A 41 21.66 3.52 -24.94
CA ARG A 41 22.04 2.39 -24.07
C ARG A 41 20.97 2.09 -23.01
N VAL A 42 20.22 3.10 -22.56
CA VAL A 42 19.13 2.93 -21.60
C VAL A 42 18.05 1.96 -22.09
N LEU A 43 17.88 1.84 -23.42
CA LEU A 43 16.92 0.92 -24.04
C LEU A 43 17.38 -0.54 -23.98
N GLU A 44 18.65 -0.79 -23.67
CA GLU A 44 19.27 -2.11 -23.58
C GLU A 44 19.60 -2.51 -22.12
N GLU A 45 19.38 -1.62 -21.14
CA GLU A 45 19.61 -1.88 -19.72
C GLU A 45 18.40 -2.57 -19.05
N LEU A 46 18.67 -3.62 -18.26
CA LEU A 46 17.67 -4.31 -17.45
C LEU A 46 18.06 -4.26 -15.97
N HIS A 47 17.28 -3.55 -15.16
CA HIS A 47 17.44 -3.55 -13.71
C HIS A 47 16.61 -4.67 -13.08
N PHE A 48 17.30 -5.66 -12.53
CA PHE A 48 16.67 -6.74 -11.76
C PHE A 48 16.74 -6.44 -10.26
N HIS A 49 15.58 -6.44 -9.60
CA HIS A 49 15.46 -6.25 -8.15
C HIS A 49 14.97 -7.55 -7.50
N SER A 50 15.77 -8.14 -6.59
CA SER A 50 15.37 -9.29 -5.78
C SER A 50 15.31 -8.91 -4.31
N VAL A 51 14.27 -9.38 -3.63
CA VAL A 51 14.05 -9.18 -2.19
C VAL A 51 14.81 -10.21 -1.34
N TYR A 52 15.34 -11.30 -1.93
CA TYR A 52 16.00 -12.40 -1.20
C TYR A 52 17.25 -13.02 -1.87
N ASP A 53 18.21 -13.33 -0.98
CA ASP A 53 19.37 -14.27 -0.98
C ASP A 53 20.58 -14.08 -1.92
N ASN A 54 21.77 -14.03 -1.31
CA ASN A 54 23.09 -14.01 -1.97
C ASN A 54 23.30 -15.25 -2.86
N ARG A 55 22.74 -16.39 -2.44
CA ARG A 55 22.86 -17.66 -3.16
C ARG A 55 22.16 -17.64 -4.52
N TYR A 56 20.96 -17.08 -4.59
CA TYR A 56 20.21 -16.98 -5.84
C TYR A 56 20.90 -16.04 -6.85
N ILE A 57 21.41 -14.89 -6.39
CA ILE A 57 22.18 -13.95 -7.20
C ILE A 57 23.46 -14.61 -7.75
N SER A 58 24.12 -15.43 -6.94
CA SER A 58 25.32 -16.17 -7.35
C SER A 58 25.01 -17.22 -8.43
N GLU A 59 23.92 -17.97 -8.28
CA GLU A 59 23.50 -18.98 -9.27
C GLU A 59 23.05 -18.33 -10.60
N LEU A 60 22.32 -17.21 -10.53
CA LEU A 60 21.91 -16.44 -11.70
C LEU A 60 23.13 -15.83 -12.41
N THR A 61 24.07 -15.27 -11.67
CA THR A 61 25.31 -14.71 -12.23
C THR A 61 26.12 -15.77 -12.97
N ARG A 62 26.24 -16.98 -12.42
CA ARG A 62 26.90 -18.10 -13.10
C ARG A 62 26.19 -18.46 -14.41
N ALA A 63 24.86 -18.57 -14.39
CA ALA A 63 24.09 -18.88 -15.59
C ALA A 63 24.22 -17.78 -16.68
N LEU A 64 24.28 -16.50 -16.28
CA LEU A 64 24.51 -15.38 -17.20
C LEU A 64 25.92 -15.39 -17.81
N ILE A 65 26.94 -15.80 -17.06
CA ILE A 65 28.32 -15.97 -17.58
C ILE A 65 28.37 -17.15 -18.55
N GLU A 66 27.76 -18.29 -18.22
CA GLU A 66 27.71 -19.48 -19.08
C GLU A 66 27.00 -19.21 -20.42
N GLU A 67 25.93 -18.41 -20.41
CA GLU A 67 25.20 -17.98 -21.62
C GLU A 67 25.91 -16.81 -22.36
N GLY A 68 27.06 -16.34 -21.88
CA GLY A 68 27.84 -15.25 -22.49
C GLY A 68 27.17 -13.86 -22.39
N LEU A 69 26.22 -13.70 -21.48
CA LEU A 69 25.46 -12.46 -21.27
C LEU A 69 26.12 -11.52 -20.24
N LYS A 70 27.12 -12.00 -19.50
CA LYS A 70 27.85 -11.25 -18.49
C LYS A 70 29.32 -11.64 -18.53
N ASP A 71 30.21 -10.66 -18.52
CA ASP A 71 31.65 -10.90 -18.47
C ASP A 71 32.04 -11.59 -17.16
N GLU A 72 32.94 -12.58 -17.24
CA GLU A 72 33.46 -13.34 -16.10
C GLU A 72 34.20 -12.45 -15.08
N LYS A 73 34.66 -11.28 -15.53
CA LYS A 73 35.49 -10.36 -14.73
C LYS A 73 34.64 -9.32 -14.02
N GLU A 74 33.98 -9.72 -12.93
CA GLU A 74 33.51 -8.75 -11.95
C GLU A 74 34.72 -8.14 -11.23
N VAL A 75 35.00 -6.87 -11.51
CA VAL A 75 35.99 -6.10 -10.75
C VAL A 75 35.29 -5.52 -9.53
N VAL A 76 35.53 -6.08 -8.35
CA VAL A 76 35.09 -5.48 -7.09
C VAL A 76 35.73 -4.09 -6.97
N ARG A 77 34.91 -3.04 -7.13
CA ARG A 77 35.31 -1.66 -6.93
C ARG A 77 34.93 -1.25 -5.50
N GLN A 78 35.92 -0.84 -4.72
CA GLN A 78 35.66 -0.21 -3.43
C GLN A 78 35.08 1.18 -3.68
N LEU A 79 33.85 1.40 -3.20
CA LEU A 79 33.28 2.74 -3.14
C LEU A 79 34.05 3.55 -2.09
N LYS A 80 34.79 4.56 -2.54
CA LYS A 80 35.51 5.50 -1.68
C LYS A 80 34.93 6.89 -1.88
N LEU A 81 34.77 7.63 -0.78
CA LEU A 81 34.46 9.06 -0.84
C LEU A 81 35.56 9.78 -1.61
N LYS A 82 35.16 10.68 -2.51
CA LYS A 82 36.08 11.52 -3.29
C LYS A 82 36.94 12.35 -2.33
N GLU A 83 38.24 12.45 -2.62
CA GLU A 83 39.15 13.26 -1.80
C GLU A 83 38.73 14.74 -1.76
N SER A 84 38.14 15.25 -2.84
CA SER A 84 37.55 16.60 -2.88
C SER A 84 36.39 16.79 -1.89
N PHE A 85 35.59 15.75 -1.64
CA PHE A 85 34.50 15.82 -0.66
C PHE A 85 35.05 15.77 0.77
N LYS A 86 36.06 14.92 1.03
CA LYS A 86 36.72 14.86 2.35
C LYS A 86 37.44 16.17 2.72
N ALA A 87 37.88 16.92 1.72
CA ALA A 87 38.51 18.22 1.92
C ALA A 87 37.51 19.33 2.26
N SER A 88 36.21 19.13 2.00
CA SER A 88 35.17 20.13 2.25
C SER A 88 34.95 20.38 3.74
N ASP A 89 34.61 21.62 4.08
CA ASP A 89 34.29 22.03 5.46
C ASP A 89 33.08 21.24 6.01
N PHE A 90 32.14 20.86 5.13
CA PHE A 90 31.01 20.00 5.50
C PHE A 90 31.44 18.61 5.98
N TYR A 91 32.47 18.00 5.40
CA TYR A 91 32.96 16.70 5.86
C TYR A 91 33.78 16.79 7.15
N LYS A 92 34.49 17.90 7.36
CA LYS A 92 35.39 18.09 8.52
C LYS A 92 34.66 18.58 9.76
N ASP A 93 33.77 19.54 9.58
CA ASP A 93 33.11 20.29 10.65
C ASP A 93 31.59 20.12 10.64
N GLY A 94 31.06 19.31 9.72
CA GLY A 94 29.64 19.01 9.65
C GLY A 94 29.17 18.23 10.87
N ILE A 95 28.13 18.75 11.52
CA ILE A 95 27.46 18.08 12.62
C ILE A 95 26.23 17.38 12.05
N ILE A 96 26.15 16.07 12.25
CA ILE A 96 24.98 15.28 11.89
C ILE A 96 24.26 14.92 13.18
N TYR A 97 23.04 15.41 13.33
CA TYR A 97 22.14 14.96 14.38
C TYR A 97 21.39 13.74 13.87
N ILE A 98 21.51 12.63 14.57
CA ILE A 98 20.80 11.38 14.26
C ILE A 98 19.91 11.08 15.46
N ASN A 99 18.61 10.96 15.20
CA ASN A 99 17.67 10.61 16.24
C ASN A 99 17.82 9.12 16.57
N GLU A 100 17.84 8.78 17.86
CA GLU A 100 17.82 7.38 18.28
C GLU A 100 16.44 6.77 17.99
N ARG A 101 16.40 5.51 17.58
CA ARG A 101 15.15 4.77 17.35
C ARG A 101 14.60 4.27 18.67
N ILE A 102 13.48 4.85 19.11
CA ILE A 102 12.74 4.42 20.29
C ILE A 102 11.49 3.66 19.85
N VAL A 103 11.15 2.58 20.56
CA VAL A 103 9.91 1.83 20.31
C VAL A 103 8.71 2.73 20.56
N ASN A 104 7.80 2.81 19.59
CA ASN A 104 6.59 3.60 19.74
C ASN A 104 5.62 2.93 20.72
N ASP A 105 5.36 3.58 21.85
CA ASP A 105 4.45 3.11 22.89
C ASP A 105 3.04 3.70 22.77
N TYR A 106 2.80 4.56 21.78
CA TYR A 106 1.49 5.10 21.42
C TYR A 106 0.75 5.84 22.55
N LYS A 107 1.46 6.25 23.62
CA LYS A 107 0.84 6.87 24.81
C LYS A 107 0.12 8.18 24.51
N ASP A 108 0.59 8.91 23.50
CA ASP A 108 0.02 10.19 23.10
C ASP A 108 -1.28 10.04 22.27
N ILE A 109 -1.68 8.82 21.93
CA ILE A 109 -2.91 8.55 21.18
C ILE A 109 -4.10 8.59 22.12
N MET A 110 -4.87 9.68 22.04
CA MET A 110 -6.09 9.89 22.82
C MET A 110 -7.36 9.61 22.01
N SER A 111 -7.27 9.61 20.68
CA SER A 111 -8.41 9.46 19.77
C SER A 111 -8.08 8.63 18.54
N ILE A 112 -9.12 8.18 17.82
CA ILE A 112 -8.97 7.53 16.51
C ILE A 112 -8.34 8.50 15.47
N ALA A 113 -8.58 9.81 15.62
CA ALA A 113 -8.02 10.81 14.72
C ALA A 113 -6.50 10.97 14.86
N ASP A 114 -5.95 10.74 16.06
CA ASP A 114 -4.50 10.80 16.31
C ASP A 114 -3.74 9.69 15.57
N MET A 115 -4.45 8.59 15.24
CA MET A 115 -3.96 7.53 14.34
C MET A 115 -4.13 7.85 12.86
N GLY A 116 -4.39 9.11 12.51
CA GLY A 116 -4.52 9.60 11.14
C GLY A 116 -5.79 9.15 10.43
N VAL A 117 -6.77 8.62 11.17
CA VAL A 117 -8.07 8.28 10.61
C VAL A 117 -8.84 9.57 10.33
N LYS A 118 -9.23 9.76 9.07
CA LYS A 118 -9.99 10.95 8.69
C LYS A 118 -11.42 10.76 9.15
N LYS A 119 -11.95 11.71 9.94
CA LYS A 119 -13.38 11.79 10.31
C LYS A 119 -14.23 12.11 9.07
N ARG A 120 -14.32 11.15 8.15
CA ARG A 120 -15.18 11.18 6.97
C ARG A 120 -16.27 10.15 7.17
N ASN A 121 -17.50 10.50 6.80
CA ASN A 121 -18.61 9.59 6.91
C ASN A 121 -18.38 8.39 5.99
N TYR A 122 -18.56 7.19 6.53
CA TYR A 122 -18.48 5.97 5.73
C TYR A 122 -19.74 5.83 4.90
N LEU A 123 -19.60 5.77 3.57
CA LEU A 123 -20.73 5.61 2.67
C LEU A 123 -21.06 4.11 2.51
N HIS A 124 -22.17 3.68 3.10
CA HIS A 124 -22.72 2.34 2.91
C HIS A 124 -23.86 2.37 1.89
N LYS A 125 -23.70 1.64 0.78
CA LYS A 125 -24.72 1.52 -0.27
C LYS A 125 -25.53 0.25 -0.06
N ILE A 126 -26.82 0.41 0.23
CA ILE A 126 -27.75 -0.70 0.38
C ILE A 126 -28.08 -1.25 -1.01
N ALA A 127 -28.03 -2.58 -1.17
CA ALA A 127 -28.41 -3.23 -2.41
C ALA A 127 -29.94 -3.14 -2.60
N THR A 128 -30.40 -2.20 -3.43
CA THR A 128 -31.84 -1.96 -3.66
C THR A 128 -32.51 -3.01 -4.56
N GLY A 129 -31.82 -4.10 -4.93
CA GLY A 129 -32.38 -5.17 -5.78
C GLY A 129 -32.77 -4.75 -7.20
N ARG A 130 -32.74 -3.45 -7.52
CA ARG A 130 -32.81 -2.91 -8.88
C ARG A 130 -31.45 -3.14 -9.54
N GLY A 131 -31.25 -4.36 -10.03
CA GLY A 131 -30.12 -4.67 -10.89
C GLY A 131 -30.18 -3.80 -12.15
N ILE A 132 -29.10 -3.10 -12.45
CA ILE A 132 -28.90 -2.52 -13.77
C ILE A 132 -28.68 -3.70 -14.72
N THR A 133 -29.75 -4.21 -15.32
CA THR A 133 -29.68 -5.23 -16.39
C THR A 133 -29.17 -4.64 -17.71
N GLY A 134 -28.84 -3.34 -17.76
CA GLY A 134 -28.40 -2.66 -18.98
C GLY A 134 -26.94 -2.88 -19.36
N ALA A 135 -26.03 -3.15 -18.40
CA ALA A 135 -24.61 -3.25 -18.72
C ALA A 135 -24.20 -4.55 -19.45
N LEU A 136 -25.12 -5.51 -19.59
CA LEU A 136 -24.88 -6.78 -20.29
C LEU A 136 -25.52 -6.81 -21.70
N LEU A 137 -26.29 -5.79 -22.09
CA LEU A 137 -27.01 -5.76 -23.35
C LEU A 137 -26.90 -4.36 -24.01
N GLY A 138 -25.83 -4.15 -24.77
CA GLY A 138 -25.73 -3.04 -25.71
C GLY A 138 -24.68 -2.01 -25.34
N GLU A 139 -23.69 -1.86 -26.22
CA GLU A 139 -22.82 -0.70 -26.29
C GLU A 139 -23.69 0.56 -26.56
N ASP A 140 -23.30 1.66 -25.92
CA ASP A 140 -23.78 3.03 -26.14
C ASP A 140 -25.19 3.41 -25.65
N GLU A 141 -25.46 3.32 -24.35
CA GLU A 141 -26.28 4.34 -23.68
C GLU A 141 -25.71 4.67 -22.29
N LYS A 142 -25.55 5.98 -22.03
CA LYS A 142 -25.15 6.51 -20.71
C LYS A 142 -26.14 5.99 -19.68
N VAL A 143 -25.66 5.12 -18.79
CA VAL A 143 -26.47 4.63 -17.67
C VAL A 143 -26.81 5.81 -16.78
N ASP A 144 -28.08 6.22 -16.81
CA ASP A 144 -28.64 7.22 -15.92
C ASP A 144 -28.26 6.89 -14.47
N VAL A 145 -27.58 7.85 -13.85
CA VAL A 145 -27.32 7.89 -12.41
C VAL A 145 -28.69 7.79 -11.72
N ILE A 146 -28.87 6.76 -10.90
CA ILE A 146 -30.04 6.51 -10.05
C ILE A 146 -30.51 7.85 -9.42
N PRO A 147 -31.63 8.45 -9.85
CA PRO A 147 -31.99 9.81 -9.42
C PRO A 147 -32.53 9.90 -7.98
N ASP A 148 -32.85 8.77 -7.33
CA ASP A 148 -33.64 8.74 -6.08
C ASP A 148 -32.99 7.98 -4.91
N ALA A 149 -31.67 7.83 -4.90
CA ALA A 149 -30.99 7.27 -3.73
C ALA A 149 -30.87 8.35 -2.63
N LYS A 150 -31.83 8.39 -1.71
CA LYS A 150 -31.76 9.27 -0.53
C LYS A 150 -30.57 8.86 0.34
N GLN A 151 -30.00 9.84 1.02
CA GLN A 151 -28.92 9.63 2.00
C GLN A 151 -29.47 9.87 3.41
N LYS A 152 -29.03 9.05 4.35
CA LYS A 152 -29.32 9.21 5.77
C LYS A 152 -28.04 9.00 6.57
N ASP A 153 -27.62 10.06 7.27
CA ASP A 153 -26.50 9.99 8.19
C ASP A 153 -26.98 9.44 9.55
N VAL A 154 -26.32 8.39 10.00
CA VAL A 154 -26.60 7.76 11.29
C VAL A 154 -25.29 7.72 12.09
N PRO A 155 -25.22 8.42 13.25
CA PRO A 155 -24.08 8.30 14.13
C PRO A 155 -24.00 6.89 14.72
N VAL A 156 -22.79 6.37 14.90
CA VAL A 156 -22.56 5.01 15.40
C VAL A 156 -23.18 4.81 16.78
N ASN A 157 -23.23 5.86 17.61
CA ASN A 157 -23.88 5.82 18.93
C ASN A 157 -25.40 5.51 18.87
N LYS A 158 -26.07 5.79 17.75
CA LYS A 158 -27.50 5.45 17.56
C LYS A 158 -27.73 4.01 17.08
N ILE A 159 -26.68 3.28 16.72
CA ILE A 159 -26.78 1.88 16.31
C ILE A 159 -26.76 0.99 17.56
N GLU A 160 -27.52 -0.11 17.51
CA GLU A 160 -27.63 -1.01 18.64
C GLU A 160 -26.27 -1.62 19.02
N ARG A 161 -25.92 -1.50 20.31
CA ARG A 161 -24.62 -1.92 20.85
C ARG A 161 -24.23 -3.35 20.47
N HIS A 162 -25.18 -4.28 20.47
CA HIS A 162 -24.92 -5.68 20.16
C HIS A 162 -24.47 -5.87 18.69
N ILE A 163 -24.91 -5.02 17.76
CA ILE A 163 -24.49 -5.04 16.36
C ILE A 163 -23.03 -4.59 16.25
N VAL A 164 -22.68 -3.49 16.92
CA VAL A 164 -21.29 -2.97 16.95
C VAL A 164 -20.34 -3.97 17.61
N GLN A 165 -20.75 -4.58 18.73
CA GLN A 165 -19.97 -5.63 19.38
C GLN A 165 -19.77 -6.86 18.50
N ASN A 166 -20.80 -7.28 17.76
CA ASN A 166 -20.70 -8.41 16.82
C ASN A 166 -19.71 -8.08 15.70
N ALA A 167 -19.77 -6.88 15.12
CA ALA A 167 -18.83 -6.45 14.09
C ALA A 167 -17.38 -6.43 14.59
N LEU A 168 -17.13 -5.89 15.79
CA LEU A 168 -15.81 -5.89 16.41
C LEU A 168 -15.30 -7.31 16.69
N ALA A 169 -16.18 -8.22 17.12
CA ALA A 169 -15.81 -9.61 17.38
C ALA A 169 -15.41 -10.39 16.12
N ARG A 170 -15.94 -10.01 14.95
CA ARG A 170 -15.60 -10.62 13.65
C ARG A 170 -14.23 -10.22 13.13
N ASN A 171 -13.65 -9.13 13.64
CA ASN A 171 -12.39 -8.60 13.14
C ASN A 171 -11.25 -8.75 14.18
N PRO A 172 -10.19 -9.53 13.88
CA PRO A 172 -9.04 -9.75 14.77
C PRO A 172 -8.31 -8.47 15.21
N PHE A 173 -8.34 -7.42 14.38
CA PHE A 173 -7.70 -6.14 14.69
C PHE A 173 -8.30 -5.46 15.92
N TYR A 174 -9.59 -5.69 16.20
CA TYR A 174 -10.31 -5.09 17.32
C TYR A 174 -10.37 -5.99 18.57
N THR A 175 -9.48 -6.98 18.65
CA THR A 175 -9.25 -7.71 19.90
C THR A 175 -8.65 -6.79 20.96
N PHE A 176 -8.92 -7.06 22.24
CA PHE A 176 -8.46 -6.16 23.30
C PHE A 176 -6.93 -6.06 23.35
N SER A 177 -6.22 -7.16 23.07
CA SER A 177 -4.76 -7.17 22.93
C SER A 177 -4.24 -6.18 21.88
N SER A 178 -4.91 -6.12 20.72
CA SER A 178 -4.54 -5.21 19.64
C SER A 178 -4.92 -3.76 19.97
N LEU A 179 -6.10 -3.55 20.56
CA LEU A 179 -6.53 -2.23 21.00
C LEU A 179 -5.60 -1.67 22.08
N SER A 180 -5.20 -2.47 23.08
CA SER A 180 -4.25 -2.03 24.11
C SER A 180 -2.86 -1.70 23.55
N ARG A 181 -2.50 -2.25 22.38
CA ARG A 181 -1.22 -1.94 21.71
C ARG A 181 -1.29 -0.60 20.97
N TYR A 182 -2.35 -0.36 20.22
CA TYR A 182 -2.47 0.82 19.33
C TYR A 182 -3.20 2.01 19.97
N PHE A 183 -4.02 1.74 20.98
CA PHE A 183 -4.83 2.70 21.71
C PHE A 183 -4.69 2.43 23.23
N PRO A 184 -3.51 2.67 23.83
CA PRO A 184 -3.23 2.31 25.22
C PRO A 184 -4.14 3.02 26.24
N ASN A 185 -4.73 4.16 25.87
CA ASN A 185 -5.64 4.93 26.73
C ASN A 185 -7.06 4.33 26.81
N VAL A 186 -7.38 3.31 26.00
CA VAL A 186 -8.67 2.59 26.05
C VAL A 186 -8.64 1.55 27.16
N LYS A 187 -9.45 1.73 28.21
CA LYS A 187 -9.53 0.80 29.35
C LYS A 187 -10.36 -0.44 29.04
N SER A 188 -11.31 -0.34 28.10
CA SER A 188 -12.17 -1.46 27.74
C SER A 188 -12.72 -1.36 26.32
N LYS A 189 -13.15 -2.51 25.76
CA LYS A 189 -13.88 -2.53 24.49
C LYS A 189 -15.17 -1.71 24.53
N LEU A 190 -15.79 -1.56 25.71
CA LEU A 190 -17.00 -0.75 25.86
C LEU A 190 -16.67 0.74 25.72
N GLU A 191 -15.58 1.19 26.34
CA GLU A 191 -15.10 2.57 26.20
C GLU A 191 -14.77 2.90 24.74
N PHE A 192 -14.14 1.96 24.00
CA PHE A 192 -13.89 2.14 22.57
C PHE A 192 -15.17 2.34 21.74
N ILE A 193 -16.28 1.70 22.14
CA ILE A 193 -17.57 1.81 21.46
C ILE A 193 -18.32 3.08 21.85
N GLU A 194 -18.31 3.43 23.14
CA GLU A 194 -19.16 4.49 23.72
C GLU A 194 -18.50 5.87 23.71
N SER A 195 -17.18 5.95 23.66
CA SER A 195 -16.47 7.22 23.73
C SER A 195 -16.48 7.96 22.39
N VAL A 196 -16.72 9.27 22.47
CA VAL A 196 -16.79 10.20 21.33
C VAL A 196 -15.43 10.35 20.63
N ASP A 197 -14.33 10.14 21.36
CA ASP A 197 -12.98 10.19 20.82
C ASP A 197 -12.64 8.96 19.95
N TYR A 198 -13.47 7.92 20.03
CA TYR A 198 -13.34 6.67 19.29
C TYR A 198 -14.54 6.44 18.37
N LEU A 199 -15.25 5.31 18.49
CA LEU A 199 -16.30 4.93 17.54
C LEU A 199 -17.57 5.78 17.67
N ALA A 200 -17.92 6.26 18.87
CA ALA A 200 -19.19 6.99 19.06
C ALA A 200 -19.22 8.36 18.36
N GLY A 201 -18.06 8.93 18.06
CA GLY A 201 -17.93 10.19 17.31
C GLY A 201 -17.93 10.04 15.79
N LEU A 202 -18.11 8.82 15.28
CA LEU A 202 -18.17 8.53 13.84
C LEU A 202 -19.61 8.41 13.35
N GLU A 203 -19.80 8.69 12.06
CA GLU A 203 -21.09 8.62 11.39
C GLU A 203 -21.00 7.77 10.12
N ILE A 204 -22.10 7.11 9.80
CA ILE A 204 -22.28 6.31 8.59
C ILE A 204 -23.36 6.95 7.75
N THR A 205 -23.05 7.21 6.48
CA THR A 205 -24.01 7.66 5.47
C THR A 205 -24.59 6.43 4.78
N PHE A 206 -25.86 6.14 5.03
CA PHE A 206 -26.59 5.09 4.32
C PHE A 206 -27.20 5.67 3.05
N GLN A 207 -26.98 5.00 1.92
CA GLN A 207 -27.56 5.36 0.62
C GLN A 207 -28.44 4.21 0.12
N GLY A 208 -29.73 4.47 -0.14
CA GLY A 208 -30.68 3.44 -0.56
C GLY A 208 -32.08 3.95 -0.82
N ASP A 209 -33.03 3.02 -0.99
CA ASP A 209 -34.44 3.37 -1.18
C ASP A 209 -35.03 4.02 0.09
N PRO A 210 -35.90 5.04 -0.02
CA PRO A 210 -36.43 5.78 1.14
C PRO A 210 -37.08 4.89 2.21
N LYS A 211 -37.78 3.82 1.79
CA LYS A 211 -38.46 2.88 2.70
C LYS A 211 -37.48 2.05 3.53
N GLN A 212 -36.31 1.71 2.98
CA GLN A 212 -35.28 0.94 3.69
C GLN A 212 -34.45 1.84 4.63
N LEU A 213 -34.39 3.14 4.35
CA LEU A 213 -33.71 4.11 5.23
C LEU A 213 -34.53 4.45 6.47
N GLU A 214 -35.86 4.30 6.43
CA GLU A 214 -36.74 4.47 7.59
C GLU A 214 -36.55 3.34 8.60
N ASP A 215 -36.59 2.09 8.13
CA ASP A 215 -36.35 0.88 8.95
C ASP A 215 -35.16 0.08 8.41
N LEU A 216 -33.98 0.34 8.98
CA LEU A 216 -32.73 -0.31 8.57
C LEU A 216 -32.67 -1.73 9.17
N PRO A 217 -32.61 -2.79 8.34
CA PRO A 217 -32.47 -4.15 8.84
C PRO A 217 -31.12 -4.33 9.52
N ASN A 218 -31.07 -5.20 10.54
CA ASN A 218 -29.87 -5.43 11.33
C ASN A 218 -28.68 -5.94 10.51
N VAL A 219 -28.93 -6.62 9.38
CA VAL A 219 -27.90 -7.09 8.46
C VAL A 219 -27.18 -5.92 7.81
N GLU A 220 -27.92 -4.94 7.29
CA GLU A 220 -27.35 -3.74 6.65
C GLU A 220 -26.57 -2.88 7.66
N LYS A 221 -27.09 -2.75 8.90
CA LYS A 221 -26.35 -2.07 9.98
C LYS A 221 -25.03 -2.76 10.30
N LEU A 222 -25.04 -4.10 10.33
CA LEU A 222 -23.85 -4.90 10.62
C LEU A 222 -22.81 -4.79 9.50
N GLU A 223 -23.24 -4.86 8.24
CA GLU A 223 -22.36 -4.70 7.09
C GLU A 223 -21.75 -3.29 7.04
N ALA A 224 -22.56 -2.27 7.27
CA ALA A 224 -22.09 -0.88 7.30
C ALA A 224 -21.03 -0.64 8.39
N ILE A 225 -21.26 -1.14 9.61
CA ILE A 225 -20.27 -1.06 10.69
C ILE A 225 -19.02 -1.86 10.35
N SER A 226 -19.17 -3.06 9.77
CA SER A 226 -18.04 -3.89 9.38
C SER A 226 -17.17 -3.20 8.32
N GLY A 227 -17.81 -2.52 7.36
CA GLY A 227 -17.14 -1.72 6.34
C GLY A 227 -16.42 -0.49 6.90
N LEU A 228 -17.06 0.24 7.81
CA LEU A 228 -16.44 1.35 8.55
C LEU A 228 -15.20 0.87 9.31
N LEU A 229 -15.31 -0.24 10.04
CA LEU A 229 -14.19 -0.83 10.79
C LEU A 229 -13.06 -1.28 9.84
N ALA A 230 -13.37 -1.87 8.69
CA ALA A 230 -12.34 -2.25 7.72
C ALA A 230 -11.58 -1.02 7.17
N GLN A 231 -12.28 0.10 6.92
CA GLN A 231 -11.63 1.34 6.51
C GLN A 231 -10.74 1.92 7.62
N ILE A 232 -11.25 1.99 8.86
CA ILE A 232 -10.47 2.46 10.01
C ILE A 232 -9.22 1.60 10.18
N GLU A 233 -9.34 0.28 10.12
CA GLU A 233 -8.20 -0.63 10.21
C GLU A 233 -7.16 -0.35 9.13
N ALA A 234 -7.59 -0.14 7.88
CA ALA A 234 -6.67 0.17 6.77
C ALA A 234 -5.95 1.51 6.99
N GLU A 235 -6.66 2.54 7.42
CA GLU A 235 -6.08 3.87 7.71
C GLU A 235 -5.12 3.81 8.90
N VAL A 236 -5.50 3.12 9.99
CA VAL A 236 -4.62 2.93 11.16
C VAL A 236 -3.36 2.17 10.73
N LYS A 237 -3.48 1.07 10.00
CA LYS A 237 -2.33 0.26 9.55
C LYS A 237 -1.32 1.03 8.70
N GLN A 238 -1.77 2.00 7.91
CA GLN A 238 -0.87 2.86 7.14
C GLN A 238 -0.04 3.79 8.02
N ASN A 239 -0.53 4.15 9.20
CA ASN A 239 0.11 5.07 10.13
C ASN A 239 0.83 4.37 11.30
N ILE A 240 0.83 3.03 11.34
CA ILE A 240 1.59 2.27 12.34
C ILE A 240 3.09 2.46 12.08
N THR A 241 3.74 3.20 12.97
CA THR A 241 5.19 3.30 13.05
C THR A 241 5.71 2.51 14.25
N GLU A 242 6.52 1.48 14.03
CA GLU A 242 7.10 0.67 15.13
C GLU A 242 8.13 1.46 15.95
N PHE A 243 8.80 2.42 15.31
CA PHE A 243 9.83 3.25 15.93
C PHE A 243 9.56 4.72 15.66
N ILE A 244 9.81 5.54 16.68
CA ILE A 244 9.86 6.99 16.60
C ILE A 244 11.30 7.45 16.87
N GLY A 245 11.68 8.61 16.32
CA GLY A 245 12.96 9.24 16.65
C GLY A 245 12.88 9.96 17.99
N THR A 246 13.99 10.05 18.72
CA THR A 246 14.15 11.08 19.76
C THR A 246 13.92 12.47 19.17
N GLU A 247 13.23 13.35 19.91
CA GLU A 247 13.17 14.79 19.60
C GLU A 247 14.48 15.50 19.97
#